data_AF-A0A099PE89-F1
#
_entry.id   AF-A0A099PE89-F1
#
_cell.length_a   1.000
_cell.length_b   1.000
_cell.length_c   1.000
_cell.angle_alpha   90.00
_cell.angle_beta   90.00
_cell.angle_gamma   90.00
#
_symmetry.space_group_name_H-M   'P 1'
#
loop_
_entity.id
_entity.type
_entity.pdbx_description
1 polymer ?
#
loop_
_entity_poly.entity_id
_entity_poly.type
_entity_poly.pdbx_seq_one_letter_code
_entity_poly.pdbx_strand_id
1 'polypeptide(L)'
;MLINTEPSLLRLLNHEADIPRLPTNLSDNTRDPYAGYSKEQLREESVHIRLIGPPGEQKHYSNLGYALLGVAIEEIEGEALEAVFSAWVE
;
A
#
# COMPACT_ATOMS: atom_id res chain seq x y z
N MET A 1 7.47 23.93 -9.97
CA MET A 1 6.46 23.06 -10.59
C MET A 1 5.88 22.20 -9.48
N LEU A 2 4.69 22.53 -9.00
CA LEU A 2 4.00 21.71 -8.00
C LEU A 2 3.52 20.46 -8.72
N ILE A 3 4.31 19.39 -8.63
CA ILE A 3 3.85 18.07 -9.06
C ILE A 3 2.73 17.73 -8.07
N ASN A 4 1.52 17.46 -8.56
CA ASN A 4 0.44 16.98 -7.72
C ASN A 4 0.85 15.58 -7.19
N THR A 5 1.46 15.56 -6.01
CA THR A 5 2.14 14.41 -5.38
C THR A 5 1.23 13.61 -4.45
N GLU A 6 -0.08 13.56 -4.70
CA GLU A 6 -0.98 12.71 -3.92
C GLU A 6 -0.99 11.29 -4.53
N PRO A 7 -0.75 10.23 -3.76
CA PRO A 7 -0.98 8.87 -4.23
C PRO A 7 -2.48 8.69 -4.47
N SER A 8 -2.92 8.78 -5.73
CA SER A 8 -4.30 8.44 -6.07
C SER A 8 -4.51 6.94 -5.99
N LEU A 9 -5.70 6.50 -5.58
CA LEU A 9 -6.08 5.08 -5.56
C LEU A 9 -5.81 4.41 -6.91
N LEU A 10 -6.06 5.12 -8.01
CA LEU A 10 -5.79 4.63 -9.37
C LEU A 10 -4.30 4.33 -9.60
N ARG A 11 -3.39 5.19 -9.12
CA ARG A 11 -1.94 4.97 -9.28
C ARG A 11 -1.44 3.83 -8.40
N LEU A 12 -2.02 3.64 -7.22
CA LEU A 12 -1.74 2.47 -6.38
C LEU A 12 -2.19 1.18 -7.08
N LEU A 13 -3.41 1.16 -7.63
CA LEU A 13 -3.98 0.01 -8.35
C LEU A 13 -3.13 -0.40 -9.56
N ASN A 14 -2.61 0.57 -10.29
CA ASN A 14 -1.85 0.35 -11.53
C ASN A 14 -0.34 0.14 -11.31
N HIS A 15 0.16 0.15 -10.07
CA HIS A 15 1.59 0.15 -9.75
C HIS A 15 2.36 1.35 -10.36
N GLU A 16 1.69 2.50 -10.45
CA GLU A 16 2.21 3.75 -11.02
C GLU A 16 2.39 4.82 -9.94
N ALA A 17 2.35 4.44 -8.66
CA ALA A 17 2.55 5.34 -7.52
C ALA A 17 4.03 5.59 -7.21
N ASP A 18 4.95 4.85 -7.84
CA ASP A 18 6.40 4.95 -7.65
C ASP A 18 6.84 4.81 -6.19
N ILE A 19 6.22 3.88 -5.46
CA ILE A 19 6.55 3.55 -4.07
C ILE A 19 7.27 2.20 -3.97
N PRO A 20 8.00 1.92 -2.86
CA PRO A 20 8.74 0.69 -2.70
C PRO A 20 7.88 -0.57 -2.86
N ARG A 21 8.53 -1.68 -3.24
CA ARG A 21 7.84 -2.96 -3.39
C ARG A 21 7.24 -3.45 -2.07
N LEU A 22 8.02 -3.29 -1.01
CA LEU A 22 7.76 -3.79 0.34
C LEU A 22 7.94 -2.64 1.35
N PRO A 23 7.26 -2.68 2.51
CA PRO A 23 7.61 -1.84 3.64
C PRO A 23 9.09 -1.97 4.03
N THR A 24 9.72 -0.87 4.41
CA THR A 24 11.12 -0.86 4.87
C THR A 24 11.30 -1.37 6.30
N ASN A 25 10.21 -1.47 7.06
CA ASN A 25 10.16 -1.96 8.43
C ASN A 25 9.71 -3.44 8.56
N LEU A 26 9.81 -4.22 7.48
CA LEU A 26 9.59 -5.67 7.55
C LEU A 26 10.72 -6.36 8.32
N SER A 27 10.42 -7.51 8.92
CA SER A 27 11.47 -8.39 9.43
C SER A 27 12.16 -9.11 8.27
N ASP A 28 13.47 -8.95 8.14
CA ASP A 28 14.25 -9.46 7.01
C ASP A 28 14.45 -11.00 6.98
N ASN A 29 13.90 -11.76 7.92
CA ASN A 29 14.40 -13.10 8.23
C ASN A 29 13.36 -14.22 8.33
N THR A 30 12.28 -14.15 7.55
CA THR A 30 11.21 -15.16 7.56
C THR A 30 10.81 -15.62 6.16
N ARG A 31 10.23 -16.82 6.09
CA ARG A 31 9.65 -17.38 4.85
C ARG A 31 8.45 -16.57 4.35
N ASP A 32 7.74 -15.95 5.29
CA ASP A 32 6.67 -15.01 5.04
C ASP A 32 7.01 -13.69 5.76
N PRO A 33 7.50 -12.67 5.03
CA PRO A 33 7.96 -11.43 5.63
C PRO A 33 6.81 -10.57 6.17
N TYR A 34 5.56 -10.91 5.84
CA TYR A 34 4.36 -10.26 6.38
C TYR A 34 3.79 -10.99 7.60
N ALA A 35 4.35 -12.15 7.99
CA ALA A 35 3.87 -12.90 9.15
C ALA A 35 3.98 -12.03 10.42
N GLY A 36 2.82 -11.64 10.95
CA GLY A 36 2.73 -10.76 12.12
C GLY A 36 2.91 -9.26 11.83
N TYR A 37 2.97 -8.86 10.56
CA TYR A 37 3.02 -7.45 10.18
C TYR A 37 1.68 -6.76 10.47
N SER A 38 1.67 -5.81 11.42
CA SER A 38 0.45 -5.21 11.94
C SER A 38 0.01 -3.95 11.19
N LYS A 39 -1.25 -3.51 11.41
CA LYS A 39 -1.76 -2.24 10.87
C LYS A 39 -1.00 -1.04 11.42
N GLU A 40 -0.52 -1.12 12.66
CA GLU A 40 0.32 -0.09 13.29
C GLU A 40 1.65 0.03 12.57
N GLN A 41 2.30 -1.09 12.24
CA GLN A 41 3.54 -1.07 11.46
C GLN A 41 3.32 -0.50 10.05
N LEU A 42 2.17 -0.78 9.42
CA LEU A 42 1.80 -0.17 8.15
C LEU A 42 1.56 1.34 8.27
N ARG A 43 0.92 1.80 9.35
CA ARG A 43 0.76 3.23 9.64
C ARG A 43 2.11 3.91 9.86
N GLU A 44 3.02 3.28 10.61
CA GLU A 44 4.39 3.76 10.78
C GLU A 44 5.15 3.82 9.45
N GLU A 45 5.03 2.81 8.59
CA GLU A 45 5.64 2.84 7.25
C GLU A 45 5.05 3.97 6.41
N SER A 46 3.74 4.20 6.44
CA SER A 46 3.05 5.17 5.56
C SER A 46 3.59 6.60 5.68
N VAL A 47 4.08 6.98 6.86
CA VAL A 47 4.68 8.31 7.08
C VAL A 47 6.14 8.40 6.62
N HIS A 48 6.76 7.26 6.31
CA HIS A 48 8.16 7.14 5.88
C HIS A 48 8.32 6.75 4.40
N ILE A 49 7.23 6.52 3.67
CA ILE A 49 7.28 6.13 2.26
C ILE A 49 8.02 7.19 1.45
N ARG A 50 9.09 6.76 0.78
CA ARG A 50 9.84 7.57 -0.17
C ARG A 50 9.57 7.09 -1.59
N LEU A 51 9.33 8.02 -2.50
CA LEU A 51 9.21 7.71 -3.91
C LEU A 51 10.53 7.11 -4.42
N ILE A 52 10.42 6.00 -5.15
CA ILE A 52 11.56 5.31 -5.78
C ILE A 52 11.77 5.74 -7.23
N GLY A 53 10.90 6.61 -7.74
CA GLY A 53 10.95 7.15 -9.09
C GLY A 53 10.02 8.36 -9.25
N PRO A 54 10.11 9.07 -10.38
CA PRO A 54 9.17 10.12 -10.71
C PRO A 54 7.77 9.54 -10.99
N PRO A 55 6.73 10.11 -10.36
CA PRO A 55 5.33 9.75 -10.56
C PRO A 55 4.87 9.44 -11.99
N GLY A 56 4.45 8.20 -12.24
CA GLY A 56 3.79 7.79 -13.49
C GLY A 56 4.71 7.63 -14.69
N GLU A 57 6.03 7.71 -14.50
CA GLU A 57 6.99 7.47 -15.58
C GLU A 57 7.30 5.97 -15.75
N GLN A 58 7.18 5.17 -14.68
CA GLN A 58 7.47 3.74 -14.70
C GLN A 58 6.46 2.94 -13.86
N LYS A 59 6.26 1.67 -14.24
CA LYS A 59 5.46 0.73 -13.46
C LYS A 59 6.37 -0.02 -12.49
N HIS A 60 6.28 0.31 -11.21
CA HIS A 60 7.00 -0.38 -10.15
C HIS A 60 6.03 -1.19 -9.31
N TYR A 61 6.09 -2.52 -9.49
CA TYR A 61 5.26 -3.45 -8.72
C TYR A 61 5.42 -3.22 -7.22
N SER A 62 4.30 -3.06 -6.53
CA SER A 62 4.28 -2.71 -5.11
C SER A 62 3.17 -3.42 -4.35
N ASN A 63 3.59 -4.35 -3.48
CA ASN A 63 2.69 -4.95 -2.48
C ASN A 63 2.30 -3.92 -1.43
N LEU A 64 3.22 -3.01 -1.06
CA LEU A 64 2.94 -1.89 -0.17
C LEU A 64 1.78 -1.04 -0.68
N GLY A 65 1.72 -0.79 -2.00
CA GLY A 65 0.60 -0.06 -2.60
C GLY A 65 -0.75 -0.74 -2.42
N TYR A 66 -0.79 -2.08 -2.51
CA TYR A 66 -2.01 -2.85 -2.25
C TYR A 66 -2.37 -2.91 -0.77
N ALA A 67 -1.39 -2.92 0.13
CA ALA A 67 -1.65 -2.81 1.57
C ALA A 67 -2.30 -1.46 1.93
N LEU A 68 -1.83 -0.36 1.34
CA LEU A 68 -2.43 0.97 1.49
C LEU A 68 -3.85 1.04 0.92
N LEU A 69 -4.09 0.40 -0.23
CA LEU A 69 -5.44 0.28 -0.81
C LEU A 69 -6.39 -0.47 0.12
N GLY A 70 -5.94 -1.57 0.72
CA GLY A 70 -6.71 -2.31 1.70
C GLY A 70 -7.15 -1.43 2.87
N VAL A 71 -6.21 -0.70 3.48
CA VAL A 71 -6.53 0.25 4.56
C VAL A 71 -7.51 1.34 4.08
N ALA A 72 -7.34 1.86 2.87
CA ALA A 72 -8.25 2.87 2.34
C ALA A 72 -9.69 2.33 2.20
N ILE A 73 -9.85 1.09 1.76
CA ILE A 73 -11.17 0.44 1.66
C ILE A 73 -11.78 0.26 3.06
N GLU A 74 -11.01 -0.23 4.03
CA GLU A 74 -11.49 -0.39 5.42
C GLU A 74 -11.95 0.93 6.03
N GLU A 75 -11.21 2.02 5.80
CA GLU A 75 -11.55 3.35 6.32
C GLU A 75 -12.80 3.93 5.61
N ILE A 76 -13.01 3.62 4.33
CA ILE A 76 -14.20 4.06 3.56
C ILE A 76 -15.45 3.31 4.01
N GLU A 77 -15.37 1.98 4.15
CA GLU A 77 -16.52 1.12 4.47
C GLU A 77 -16.79 1.05 5.98
N GLY A 78 -15.78 1.29 6.82
CA GLY A 78 -15.89 1.13 8.27
C GLY A 78 -15.90 -0.34 8.73
N GLU A 79 -15.46 -1.26 7.86
CA GLU A 79 -15.42 -2.71 8.12
C GLU A 79 -14.03 -3.29 7.82
N ALA A 80 -13.76 -4.49 8.34
CA ALA A 80 -12.52 -5.22 8.03
C ALA A 80 -12.48 -5.61 6.54
N LEU A 81 -11.29 -5.56 5.94
CA LEU A 81 -11.12 -5.78 4.50
C LEU A 81 -11.68 -7.13 4.07
N GLU A 82 -11.48 -8.17 4.88
CA GLU A 82 -12.01 -9.51 4.63
C GLU A 82 -13.54 -9.53 4.56
N ALA A 83 -14.22 -8.79 5.43
CA ALA A 83 -15.68 -8.69 5.43
C ALA A 83 -16.19 -7.94 4.18
N VAL A 84 -15.53 -6.83 3.83
CA VAL A 84 -15.85 -6.07 2.61
C VAL A 84 -15.69 -6.96 1.37
N PHE A 85 -14.58 -7.69 1.27
CA PHE A 85 -14.32 -8.58 0.14
C PHE A 85 -15.34 -9.71 0.04
N SER A 86 -15.66 -10.39 1.15
CA SER A 86 -16.71 -11.41 1.17
C SER A 86 -18.05 -10.85 0.70
N ALA A 87 -18.43 -9.65 1.13
CA ALA A 87 -19.70 -9.04 0.73
C ALA A 87 -19.76 -8.63 -0.77
N TRP A 88 -18.62 -8.32 -1.38
CA TRP A 88 -18.56 -7.81 -2.76
C TRP A 88 -18.34 -8.90 -3.82
N VAL A 89 -17.63 -9.96 -3.46
CA VAL A 89 -17.09 -10.93 -4.43
C VAL A 89 -17.71 -12.33 -4.27
N GLU A 90 -18.32 -12.62 -3.11
CA GLU A 90 -19.03 -13.88 -2.84
C GLU A 90 -20.55 -13.71 -2.95
#